data_AF-A0AAN6PUK0-F1
#
_entry.id   AF-A0AAN6PUK0-F1
#
_cell.length_a   1.000
_cell.length_b   1.000
_cell.length_c   1.000
_cell.angle_alpha   90.00
_cell.angle_beta   90.00
_cell.angle_gamma   90.00
#
_symmetry.space_group_name_H-M   'P 1'
#
loop_
_entity.id
_entity.type
_entity.pdbx_description
1 polymer ?
#
loop_
_entity_poly.entity_id
_entity_poly.type
_entity_poly.pdbx_seq_one_letter_code
_entity_poly.pdbx_strand_id
1 'polypeptide(L)'
;MKLTAVTAAAVLALAGNAEAWRVYLHSFTDFKGLTYTQAGPGDTGSKCFDLPEEYRYTANSITYYAYNKQTNPSTRCRITLYDAQDCGSVIKGPSYSVDTKKALPDDWRNRVRAFKTECWAV
;
A
#
# COMPACT_ATOMS: atom_id res chain seq x y z
N MET A 1 8.31 -9.39 -37.42
CA MET A 1 8.29 -9.71 -35.96
C MET A 1 6.90 -9.35 -35.45
N LYS A 2 6.15 -10.31 -34.91
CA LYS A 2 4.78 -10.11 -34.41
C LYS A 2 4.86 -9.56 -32.99
N LEU A 3 4.44 -8.32 -32.79
CA LEU A 3 4.27 -7.71 -31.47
C LEU A 3 2.87 -8.05 -30.98
N THR A 4 2.75 -9.13 -30.22
CA THR A 4 1.57 -9.39 -29.39
C THR A 4 1.62 -8.45 -28.19
N ALA A 5 0.96 -7.30 -28.31
CA ALA A 5 0.68 -6.42 -27.17
C ALA A 5 -0.30 -7.15 -26.24
N VAL A 6 0.21 -7.67 -25.13
CA VAL A 6 -0.61 -8.19 -24.05
C VAL A 6 -1.27 -7.00 -23.38
N THR A 7 -2.57 -6.82 -23.63
CA THR A 7 -3.41 -5.89 -22.90
C THR A 7 -3.43 -6.28 -21.42
N ALA A 8 -2.79 -5.49 -20.57
CA ALA A 8 -2.95 -5.57 -19.13
C ALA A 8 -4.42 -5.26 -18.81
N ALA A 9 -5.20 -6.29 -18.53
CA ALA A 9 -6.54 -6.14 -17.99
C ALA A 9 -6.40 -5.52 -16.60
N ALA A 10 -6.70 -4.23 -16.48
CA ALA A 10 -6.98 -3.62 -15.20
C ALA A 10 -8.23 -4.30 -14.64
N VAL A 11 -8.05 -5.25 -13.74
CA VAL A 11 -9.13 -5.74 -12.89
C VAL A 11 -9.53 -4.56 -12.01
N LEU A 12 -10.49 -3.77 -12.48
CA LEU A 12 -11.35 -2.98 -11.61
C LEU A 12 -12.10 -3.99 -10.74
N ALA A 13 -11.45 -4.44 -9.67
CA ALA A 13 -12.13 -5.12 -8.60
C ALA A 13 -13.17 -4.12 -8.09
N LEU A 14 -14.44 -4.46 -8.30
CA LEU A 14 -15.57 -3.85 -7.63
C LEU A 14 -15.24 -3.86 -6.13
N ALA A 15 -14.70 -2.75 -5.62
CA ALA A 15 -14.51 -2.48 -4.21
C ALA A 15 -15.88 -2.21 -3.56
N GLY A 16 -16.83 -3.13 -3.77
CA GLY A 16 -18.08 -3.18 -3.05
C GLY A 16 -17.84 -4.00 -1.78
N ASN A 17 -17.81 -3.33 -0.64
CA ASN A 17 -18.06 -3.93 0.68
C ASN A 17 -17.06 -4.98 1.20
N ALA A 18 -15.86 -5.11 0.64
CA ALA A 18 -14.83 -5.91 1.29
C ALA A 18 -14.36 -5.17 2.56
N GLU A 19 -14.58 -5.77 3.73
CA GLU A 19 -14.06 -5.27 5.00
C GLU A 19 -12.53 -5.40 4.99
N ALA A 20 -11.86 -4.38 4.45
CA ALA A 20 -10.45 -4.41 4.09
C ALA A 20 -9.80 -3.04 4.25
N TRP A 21 -8.61 -3.04 4.86
CA TRP A 21 -7.69 -1.90 4.72
C TRP A 21 -7.24 -1.80 3.26
N ARG A 22 -6.88 -0.58 2.82
CA ARG A 22 -6.47 -0.32 1.44
C ARG A 22 -5.29 0.62 1.41
N VAL A 23 -4.26 0.30 0.62
CA VAL A 23 -3.13 1.19 0.35
C VAL A 23 -3.00 1.46 -1.14
N TYR A 24 -2.65 2.71 -1.44
CA TYR A 24 -2.26 3.18 -2.75
C TYR A 24 -0.92 3.91 -2.60
N LEU A 25 0.09 3.46 -3.33
CA LEU A 25 1.40 4.13 -3.41
C LEU A 25 1.53 4.71 -4.81
N HIS A 26 1.68 6.03 -4.90
CA HIS A 26 1.67 6.76 -6.17
C HIS A 26 3.07 7.26 -6.51
N SER A 27 3.38 7.26 -7.81
CA SER A 27 4.70 7.69 -8.28
C SER A 27 4.92 9.20 -8.20
N PHE A 28 3.86 10.01 -8.12
CA PHE A 28 3.97 11.47 -7.94
C PHE A 28 3.52 11.91 -6.55
N THR A 29 3.95 13.11 -6.13
CA THR A 29 3.60 13.69 -4.83
C THR A 29 2.15 14.19 -4.77
N ASP A 30 1.50 14.40 -5.92
CA ASP A 30 0.11 14.86 -6.06
C ASP A 30 -0.90 13.70 -6.20
N PHE A 31 -0.53 12.49 -5.74
CA PHE A 31 -1.37 11.29 -5.73
C PHE A 31 -1.74 10.73 -7.11
N LYS A 32 -0.88 10.97 -8.11
CA LYS A 32 -1.05 10.51 -9.50
C LYS A 32 0.15 9.69 -9.99
N GLY A 33 0.10 9.34 -11.28
CA GLY A 33 1.12 8.57 -11.97
C GLY A 33 0.94 7.07 -11.77
N LEU A 34 2.02 6.32 -11.95
CA LEU A 34 2.02 4.88 -11.72
C LEU A 34 1.61 4.61 -10.26
N THR A 35 0.60 3.76 -10.08
CA THR A 35 0.01 3.50 -8.77
C THR A 35 0.04 2.01 -8.48
N TYR A 36 0.72 1.64 -7.41
CA TYR A 36 0.58 0.32 -6.80
C TYR A 36 -0.61 0.35 -5.83
N THR A 37 -1.42 -0.69 -5.83
CA THR A 37 -2.48 -0.84 -4.83
C THR A 37 -2.46 -2.23 -4.23
N GLN A 38 -2.79 -2.31 -2.95
CA GLN A 38 -3.05 -3.55 -2.26
C GLN A 38 -4.17 -3.34 -1.24
N ALA A 39 -4.95 -4.40 -1.04
CA ALA A 39 -5.87 -4.50 0.06
C ALA A 39 -5.63 -5.83 0.77
N GLY A 40 -5.96 -5.90 2.06
CA GLY A 40 -5.92 -7.15 2.79
C GLY A 40 -7.23 -7.41 3.51
N PRO A 41 -7.43 -8.63 4.02
CA PRO A 41 -8.58 -8.91 4.85
C PRO A 41 -8.58 -7.99 6.08
N GLY A 42 -9.77 -7.70 6.59
CA GLY A 42 -9.97 -7.00 7.86
C GLY A 42 -9.73 -7.89 9.08
N ASP A 43 -8.88 -8.91 8.98
CA ASP A 43 -8.53 -9.78 10.10
C ASP A 43 -7.32 -9.24 10.87
N THR A 44 -7.17 -9.66 12.12
CA THR A 44 -6.02 -9.29 12.96
C THR A 44 -4.76 -10.05 12.56
N GLY A 45 -3.60 -9.52 12.97
CA GLY A 45 -2.30 -10.15 12.72
C GLY A 45 -1.36 -9.27 11.90
N SER A 46 -0.27 -9.84 11.39
CA SER A 46 0.72 -9.07 10.62
C SER A 46 1.16 -9.78 9.36
N LYS A 47 1.38 -9.02 8.29
CA LYS A 47 1.82 -9.56 7.01
C LYS A 47 2.76 -8.58 6.31
N CYS A 48 3.81 -9.12 5.70
CA CYS A 48 4.69 -8.35 4.82
C CYS A 48 4.23 -8.49 3.37
N PHE A 49 4.42 -7.42 2.60
CA PHE A 49 4.12 -7.35 1.18
C PHE A 49 5.30 -6.71 0.46
N ASP A 50 5.97 -7.48 -0.39
CA ASP A 50 6.93 -6.92 -1.33
C ASP A 50 6.23 -6.23 -2.48
N LEU A 51 6.78 -5.09 -2.90
CA LEU A 51 6.35 -4.46 -4.13
C LEU A 51 6.88 -5.26 -5.33
N PRO A 52 6.06 -5.47 -6.36
CA PRO A 52 6.53 -5.93 -7.66
C PRO A 52 7.60 -4.98 -8.21
N GLU A 53 8.49 -5.52 -9.06
CA GLU A 53 9.70 -4.84 -9.52
C GLU A 53 9.43 -3.45 -10.11
N GLU A 54 8.38 -3.34 -10.92
CA GLU A 54 7.96 -2.12 -11.60
C GLU A 54 7.47 -1.00 -10.66
N TYR A 55 7.13 -1.32 -9.41
CA TYR A 55 6.67 -0.36 -8.40
C TYR A 55 7.73 -0.04 -7.34
N ARG A 56 8.82 -0.80 -7.26
CA ARG A 56 9.91 -0.54 -6.32
C ARG A 56 10.57 0.81 -6.61
N TYR A 57 10.91 1.54 -5.56
CA TYR A 57 11.58 2.84 -5.65
C TYR A 57 10.81 3.90 -6.46
N THR A 58 9.50 3.73 -6.64
CA THR A 58 8.68 4.70 -7.38
C THR A 58 7.82 5.57 -6.48
N ALA A 59 7.50 5.10 -5.27
CA ALA A 59 6.51 5.74 -4.42
C ALA A 59 6.97 7.13 -3.91
N ASN A 60 6.14 8.14 -4.14
CA ASN A 60 6.34 9.52 -3.70
C ASN A 60 5.18 10.06 -2.85
N SER A 61 4.00 9.44 -2.93
CA SER A 61 2.88 9.73 -2.03
C SER A 61 2.08 8.48 -1.71
N ILE A 62 1.24 8.58 -0.68
CA ILE A 62 0.41 7.49 -0.19
C ILE A 62 -1.04 7.96 0.01
N THR A 63 -1.98 7.12 -0.38
CA THR A 63 -3.35 7.12 0.12
C THR A 63 -3.57 5.81 0.87
N TYR A 64 -3.96 5.88 2.14
CA TYR A 64 -4.14 4.73 3.01
C TYR A 64 -5.48 4.82 3.72
N TYR A 65 -6.21 3.72 3.75
CA TYR A 65 -7.42 3.52 4.54
C TYR A 65 -7.11 2.43 5.57
N ALA A 66 -7.03 2.84 6.83
CA ALA A 66 -6.49 1.99 7.90
C ALA A 66 -7.54 1.01 8.45
N TYR A 67 -8.80 1.35 8.32
CA TYR A 67 -9.92 0.57 8.83
C TYR A 67 -10.44 -0.40 7.78
N ASN A 68 -10.99 -1.52 8.23
CA ASN A 68 -11.64 -2.48 7.37
C ASN A 68 -12.93 -1.92 6.75
N LYS A 69 -13.66 -1.04 7.45
CA LYS A 69 -14.81 -0.30 6.93
C LYS A 69 -14.95 1.07 7.60
N GLN A 70 -15.68 1.97 6.96
CA GLN A 70 -15.82 3.35 7.45
C GLN A 70 -16.75 3.48 8.66
N THR A 71 -17.77 2.63 8.74
CA THR A 71 -18.79 2.67 9.80
C THR A 71 -18.69 1.42 10.67
N ASN A 72 -18.58 1.61 11.99
CA ASN A 72 -18.42 0.54 12.99
C ASN A 72 -17.27 -0.43 12.66
N PRO A 73 -16.03 0.06 12.44
CA PRO A 73 -14.91 -0.80 12.08
C PRO A 73 -14.68 -1.86 13.16
N SER A 74 -14.43 -3.10 12.74
CA SER A 74 -14.04 -4.17 13.66
C SER A 74 -12.53 -4.39 13.69
N THR A 75 -11.80 -3.84 12.71
CA THR A 75 -10.34 -3.98 12.64
C THR A 75 -9.69 -2.73 12.06
N ARG A 76 -8.51 -2.40 12.61
CA ARG A 76 -7.64 -1.32 12.17
C ARG A 76 -6.23 -1.84 11.97
N CYS A 77 -5.59 -1.36 10.92
CA CYS A 77 -4.23 -1.75 10.55
C CYS A 77 -3.29 -0.55 10.58
N ARG A 78 -2.10 -0.75 11.13
CA ARG A 78 -0.92 0.06 10.86
C ARG A 78 -0.24 -0.46 9.62
N ILE A 79 0.12 0.43 8.71
CA ILE A 79 1.08 0.17 7.63
C ILE A 79 2.43 0.78 8.00
N THR A 80 3.52 0.06 7.74
CA THR A 80 4.91 0.54 7.89
C THR A 80 5.66 0.28 6.59
N LEU A 81 6.30 1.31 6.05
CA LEU A 81 7.07 1.22 4.80
C LEU A 81 8.51 0.77 5.06
N TYR A 82 9.08 0.02 4.12
CA TYR A 82 10.44 -0.53 4.19
C TYR A 82 11.21 -0.28 2.88
N ASP A 83 12.51 -0.02 3.02
CA ASP A 83 13.48 0.14 1.92
C ASP A 83 14.25 -1.16 1.60
N ALA A 84 13.80 -2.28 2.17
CA ALA A 84 14.24 -3.63 1.86
C ALA A 84 13.04 -4.51 1.53
N GLN A 85 13.31 -5.60 0.80
CA GLN A 85 12.34 -6.69 0.61
C GLN A 85 12.14 -7.48 1.91
N ASP A 86 11.11 -8.32 1.93
CA ASP A 86 10.72 -9.20 3.03
C ASP A 86 10.48 -8.46 4.36
N CYS A 87 10.33 -7.13 4.29
CA CYS A 87 10.30 -6.24 5.45
C CYS A 87 11.52 -6.41 6.38
N GLY A 88 12.66 -6.85 5.83
CA GLY A 88 13.87 -7.22 6.57
C GLY A 88 14.85 -6.08 6.89
N SER A 89 14.48 -4.81 6.65
CA SER A 89 15.38 -3.67 6.86
C SER A 89 15.58 -3.32 8.34
N VAL A 90 16.79 -2.86 8.69
CA VAL A 90 17.08 -2.20 9.96
C VAL A 90 16.38 -0.83 10.04
N ILE A 91 16.17 -0.18 8.88
CA ILE A 91 15.54 1.14 8.79
C ILE A 91 14.05 0.96 8.53
N LYS A 92 13.25 1.26 9.57
CA LYS A 92 11.79 1.34 9.47
C LYS A 92 11.41 2.71 8.97
N GLY A 93 10.58 2.75 7.94
CA GLY A 93 10.09 4.00 7.38
C GLY A 93 8.89 4.58 8.10
N PRO A 94 8.24 5.55 7.44
CA PRO A 94 6.97 6.11 7.89
C PRO A 94 5.96 5.01 8.14
N SER A 95 5.18 5.19 9.20
CA SER A 95 4.05 4.33 9.52
C SER A 95 2.77 5.13 9.70
N TYR A 96 1.64 4.54 9.33
CA TYR A 96 0.33 5.17 9.38
C TYR A 96 -0.68 4.19 9.95
N SER A 97 -1.45 4.63 10.95
CA SER A 97 -2.45 3.79 11.64
C SER A 97 -3.87 4.35 11.54
N VAL A 98 -4.05 5.38 10.71
CA VAL A 98 -5.33 6.04 10.43
C VAL A 98 -5.39 6.37 8.94
N ASP A 99 -6.59 6.66 8.44
CA ASP A 99 -6.77 7.11 7.07
C ASP A 99 -5.85 8.29 6.77
N THR A 100 -5.04 8.17 5.74
CA THR A 100 -3.93 9.08 5.45
C THR A 100 -3.86 9.34 3.96
N LYS A 101 -3.75 10.62 3.58
CA LYS A 101 -3.45 11.02 2.21
C LYS A 101 -2.39 12.12 2.23
N LYS A 102 -1.14 11.78 1.91
CA LYS A 102 -0.02 12.74 1.91
C LYS A 102 1.16 12.34 1.03
N ALA A 103 1.98 13.32 0.67
CA ALA A 103 3.31 13.05 0.13
C ALA A 103 4.17 12.32 1.17
N LEU A 104 5.03 11.42 0.71
CA LEU A 104 6.03 10.80 1.58
C LEU A 104 7.06 11.86 2.00
N PRO A 105 7.64 11.73 3.21
CA PRO A 105 8.80 12.51 3.63
C PRO A 105 9.89 12.48 2.56
N ASP A 106 10.63 13.58 2.40
CA ASP A 106 11.61 13.73 1.33
C ASP A 106 12.69 12.63 1.35
N ASP A 107 13.07 12.15 2.54
CA ASP A 107 14.04 11.07 2.75
C ASP A 107 13.46 9.67 2.44
N TRP A 108 12.16 9.56 2.18
CA TRP A 108 11.46 8.30 1.87
C TRP A 108 10.85 8.23 0.46
N ARG A 109 10.87 9.33 -0.27
CA ARG A 109 10.50 9.35 -1.69
C ARG A 109 11.42 8.43 -2.48
N ASN A 110 10.85 7.63 -3.38
CA ASN A 110 11.56 6.66 -4.21
C ASN A 110 12.37 5.61 -3.42
N ARG A 111 12.00 5.31 -2.17
CA ARG A 111 12.71 4.30 -1.35
C ARG A 111 11.94 3.02 -1.11
N VAL A 112 10.62 3.08 -1.17
CA VAL A 112 9.76 1.96 -0.76
C VAL A 112 9.98 0.75 -1.66
N ARG A 113 10.21 -0.41 -1.05
CA ARG A 113 10.31 -1.72 -1.73
C ARG A 113 9.35 -2.75 -1.17
N ALA A 114 8.95 -2.59 0.09
CA ALA A 114 7.98 -3.44 0.76
C ALA A 114 7.21 -2.62 1.79
N PHE A 115 6.12 -3.17 2.28
CA PHE A 115 5.44 -2.66 3.46
C PHE A 115 4.91 -3.80 4.32
N LYS A 116 4.83 -3.54 5.62
CA LYS A 116 4.22 -4.46 6.59
C LYS A 116 2.88 -3.88 7.04
N THR A 117 1.86 -4.72 7.14
CA THR A 117 0.66 -4.41 7.89
C THR A 117 0.66 -5.10 9.24
N GLU A 118 0.14 -4.42 10.25
CA GLU A 118 -0.11 -4.93 11.60
C GLU A 118 -1.52 -4.51 12.00
N CYS A 119 -2.42 -5.47 12.12
CA CYS A 119 -3.85 -5.28 12.29
C CYS A 119 -4.33 -5.76 13.66
N TRP A 120 -5.25 -5.04 14.28
CA TRP A 120 -5.86 -5.35 15.57
C TRP A 120 -7.35 -5.02 15.57
N ALA A 121 -8.08 -5.69 16.46
CA ALA A 121 -9.51 -5.41 16.68
C ALA A 121 -9.70 -4.01 17.27
N VAL A 122 -10.77 -3.32 16.85
CA VAL A 122 -11.11 -1.95 17.29
C VAL A 122 -12.20 -1.99 18.34
#